data_AF-A0A336NDJ8-F1
#
_entry.id   AF-A0A336NDJ8-F1
#
_cell.length_a   1.000
_cell.length_b   1.000
_cell.length_c   1.000
_cell.angle_alpha   90.00
_cell.angle_beta   90.00
_cell.angle_gamma   90.00
#
_symmetry.space_group_name_H-M   'P 1'
#
loop_
_entity.id
_entity.type
_entity.pdbx_description
1 polymer ?
#
loop_
_entity_poly.entity_id
_entity_poly.type
_entity_poly.pdbx_seq_one_letter_code
_entity_poly.pdbx_strand_id
1 'polypeptide(L)'
;MQSSYRSFTRLWLYYNRIFNDGVYQIPHVFPMGQAVENRVIEITSIGARSDFSVLIAKNLPNLDAIDTGQCFPRYLYKNVESSITDHDEKQSHLFTNSIKERKTSGLQRRDAITDKGLAHFKLLILVRP
;
A
#
# COMPACT_ATOMS: atom_id res chain seq x y z
N MET A 1 -15.77 2.34 2.18
CA MET A 1 -14.93 1.74 3.26
C MET A 1 -14.64 2.79 4.32
N GLN A 2 -14.18 2.40 5.52
CA GLN A 2 -13.73 3.37 6.53
C GLN A 2 -12.38 3.98 6.14
N SER A 3 -12.28 5.31 6.22
CA SER A 3 -11.09 6.11 5.91
C SER A 3 -10.79 7.10 7.05
N SER A 4 -9.51 7.40 7.25
CA SER A 4 -9.04 8.43 8.17
C SER A 4 -9.07 9.79 7.47
N TYR A 5 -10.10 10.60 7.71
CA TYR A 5 -10.26 11.88 7.02
C TYR A 5 -9.34 12.99 7.57
N ARG A 6 -9.19 13.00 8.89
CA ARG A 6 -8.30 13.87 9.68
C ARG A 6 -7.76 13.08 10.86
N SER A 7 -6.75 13.62 11.55
CA SER A 7 -6.24 13.07 12.80
C SER A 7 -7.39 12.69 13.73
N PHE A 8 -7.41 11.42 14.14
CA PHE A 8 -8.41 10.82 15.04
C PHE A 8 -9.88 10.85 14.54
N THR A 9 -10.13 11.22 13.28
CA THR A 9 -11.47 11.32 12.69
C THR A 9 -11.64 10.32 11.54
N ARG A 10 -12.57 9.38 11.71
CA ARG A 10 -12.90 8.38 10.68
C ARG A 10 -14.21 8.72 10.00
N LEU A 11 -14.23 8.63 8.68
CA LEU A 11 -15.43 8.79 7.85
C LEU A 11 -15.56 7.63 6.87
N TRP A 12 -16.74 7.51 6.28
CA TRP A 12 -16.96 6.59 5.17
C TRP A 12 -16.50 7.26 3.87
N LEU A 13 -15.56 6.63 3.17
CA LEU A 13 -15.14 7.03 1.82
C LEU A 13 -15.79 6.12 0.79
N TYR A 14 -16.42 6.74 -0.21
CA TYR A 14 -16.75 6.09 -1.46
C TYR A 14 -15.48 5.99 -2.30
N TYR A 15 -14.77 4.88 -2.16
CA TYR A 15 -13.43 4.67 -2.74
C TYR A 15 -13.54 4.03 -4.12
N ASN A 16 -13.39 4.86 -5.17
CA ASN A 16 -13.57 4.47 -6.56
C ASN A 16 -12.62 5.23 -7.49
N ARG A 17 -11.99 4.52 -8.44
CA ARG A 17 -11.00 5.11 -9.37
C ARG A 17 -11.52 6.24 -10.23
N ILE A 18 -12.81 6.21 -10.60
CA ILE A 18 -13.41 7.21 -11.51
C ILE A 18 -13.79 8.48 -10.74
N PHE A 19 -14.27 8.33 -9.50
CA PHE A 19 -14.77 9.45 -8.71
C PHE A 19 -13.72 10.10 -7.81
N ASN A 20 -12.55 9.49 -7.64
CA ASN A 20 -11.45 10.04 -6.86
C ASN A 20 -10.31 10.44 -7.81
N ASP A 21 -10.01 11.75 -7.85
CA ASP A 21 -8.98 12.34 -8.73
C ASP A 21 -7.57 11.79 -8.46
N GLY A 22 -7.12 11.89 -7.20
CA GLY A 22 -5.78 11.43 -6.76
C GLY A 22 -5.83 10.15 -5.94
N VAL A 23 -5.93 8.97 -6.59
CA VAL A 23 -5.85 7.68 -5.86
C VAL A 23 -4.41 7.20 -5.63
N TYR A 24 -3.43 7.75 -6.36
CA TYR A 24 -2.01 7.44 -6.23
C TYR A 24 -1.70 5.93 -6.17
N GLN A 25 -0.81 5.54 -5.27
CA GLN A 25 -0.43 4.14 -4.99
C GLN A 25 -1.33 3.47 -3.95
N ILE A 26 -2.39 4.16 -3.47
CA ILE A 26 -3.30 3.60 -2.46
C ILE A 26 -3.92 2.27 -2.91
N PRO A 27 -4.27 2.01 -4.19
CA PRO A 27 -4.77 0.70 -4.61
C PRO A 27 -3.81 -0.47 -4.35
N HIS A 28 -2.49 -0.22 -4.27
CA HIS A 28 -1.50 -1.24 -3.91
C HIS A 28 -1.36 -1.41 -2.39
N VAL A 29 -1.91 -0.50 -1.57
CA VAL A 29 -1.85 -0.51 -0.11
C VAL A 29 -3.18 -0.98 0.49
N PHE A 30 -4.28 -0.47 -0.06
CA PHE A 30 -5.66 -0.79 0.25
C PHE A 30 -6.40 -1.00 -1.09
N PRO A 31 -6.48 -2.24 -1.60
CA PRO A 31 -7.11 -2.50 -2.89
C PRO A 31 -8.60 -2.14 -2.92
N MET A 32 -9.02 -1.52 -4.03
CA MET A 32 -10.42 -1.14 -4.23
C MET A 32 -11.33 -2.37 -4.25
N GLY A 33 -12.47 -2.27 -3.57
CA GLY A 33 -13.47 -3.35 -3.51
C GLY A 33 -13.08 -4.54 -2.63
N GLN A 34 -11.93 -4.51 -1.94
CA GLN A 34 -11.49 -5.60 -1.08
C GLN A 34 -11.16 -5.09 0.33
N ALA A 35 -11.72 -5.73 1.35
CA ALA A 35 -11.37 -5.44 2.73
C ALA A 35 -10.06 -6.14 3.07
N VAL A 36 -9.02 -5.36 3.36
CA VAL A 36 -7.69 -5.87 3.74
C VAL A 36 -7.21 -5.23 5.03
N GLU A 37 -6.42 -5.97 5.80
CA GLU A 37 -5.76 -5.45 6.99
C GLU A 37 -4.38 -4.88 6.65
N ASN A 38 -4.20 -3.57 6.81
CA ASN A 38 -2.89 -2.94 6.65
C ASN A 38 -2.69 -1.86 7.72
N ARG A 39 -1.44 -1.43 7.89
CA ARG A 39 -1.08 -0.25 8.68
C ARG A 39 -0.23 0.66 7.83
N VAL A 40 -0.44 1.96 7.98
CA VAL A 40 0.32 3.00 7.29
C VAL A 40 0.81 3.99 8.32
N ILE A 41 2.07 4.37 8.22
CA ILE A 41 2.64 5.50 8.96
C ILE A 41 2.55 6.73 8.05
N GLU A 42 1.82 7.73 8.50
CA GLU A 42 1.70 9.03 7.86
C GLU A 42 2.70 9.99 8.50
N ILE A 43 3.40 10.77 7.68
CA ILE A 43 4.29 11.84 8.14
C ILE A 43 3.93 13.15 7.45
N THR A 44 4.13 14.28 8.13
CA THR A 44 4.08 15.61 7.51
C THR A 44 4.95 15.70 6.26
N SER A 45 4.43 16.31 5.20
CA SER A 45 5.20 16.48 3.96
C SER A 45 6.34 17.49 4.10
N ILE A 46 7.29 17.39 3.17
CA ILE A 46 8.37 18.36 3.04
C ILE A 46 7.76 19.71 2.63
N GLY A 47 7.99 20.75 3.43
CA GLY A 47 7.41 22.08 3.20
C GLY A 47 6.02 22.28 3.82
N ALA A 48 5.56 21.35 4.66
CA ALA A 48 4.43 21.55 5.55
C ALA A 48 4.60 22.85 6.38
N ARG A 49 3.50 23.57 6.60
CA ARG A 49 3.50 24.77 7.47
C ARG A 49 3.52 24.38 8.94
N SER A 50 3.06 23.16 9.23
CA SER A 50 3.06 22.57 10.56
C SER A 50 4.41 21.94 10.91
N ASP A 51 4.67 21.82 12.23
CA ASP A 51 5.81 21.08 12.73
C ASP A 51 5.73 19.60 12.37
N PHE A 52 6.90 18.95 12.30
CA PHE A 52 6.98 17.53 12.01
C PHE A 52 6.12 16.69 12.97
N SER A 53 5.25 15.86 12.40
CA SER A 53 4.41 14.94 13.17
C SER A 53 4.18 13.64 12.42
N VAL A 54 3.82 12.61 13.18
CA VAL A 54 3.66 11.24 12.70
C VAL A 54 2.39 10.63 13.29
N LEU A 55 1.63 9.93 12.47
CA LEU A 55 0.46 9.14 12.90
C LEU A 55 0.50 7.76 12.27
N ILE A 56 0.03 6.74 12.99
CA ILE A 56 -0.21 5.42 12.42
C ILE A 56 -1.72 5.21 12.22
N ALA A 57 -2.10 4.80 11.02
CA ALA A 57 -3.48 4.51 10.65
C ALA A 57 -3.65 3.06 10.21
N LYS A 58 -4.82 2.47 10.51
CA LYS A 58 -5.26 1.15 10.02
C LYS A 58 -6.27 1.23 8.88
N ASN A 59 -6.78 2.42 8.62
CA ASN A 59 -7.78 2.73 7.61
C ASN A 59 -7.14 3.52 6.47
N LEU A 60 -7.84 3.64 5.34
CA LEU A 60 -7.34 4.36 4.18
C LEU A 60 -7.10 5.85 4.54
N PRO A 61 -5.87 6.36 4.39
CA PRO A 61 -5.51 7.72 4.79
C PRO A 61 -6.00 8.75 3.77
N ASN A 62 -6.48 9.90 4.25
CA ASN A 62 -6.73 11.07 3.42
C ASN A 62 -5.41 11.86 3.23
N LEU A 63 -5.24 12.49 2.08
CA LEU A 63 -4.02 13.27 1.77
C LEU A 63 -3.75 14.37 2.81
N ASP A 64 -4.81 15.07 3.23
CA ASP A 64 -4.72 16.16 4.19
C ASP A 64 -4.92 15.71 5.65
N ALA A 65 -4.73 14.43 5.94
CA ALA A 65 -4.80 13.95 7.32
C ALA A 65 -3.66 14.56 8.16
N ILE A 66 -2.45 14.69 7.59
CA ILE A 66 -1.28 15.35 8.19
C ILE A 66 -0.58 16.23 7.14
N ASP A 67 -1.10 17.44 6.90
CA ASP A 67 -0.49 18.50 6.06
C ASP A 67 0.13 17.97 4.75
N THR A 68 -0.71 17.41 3.86
CA THR A 68 -0.30 16.78 2.58
C THR A 68 0.73 15.64 2.73
N GLY A 69 0.63 14.88 3.82
CA GLY A 69 1.63 13.93 4.26
C GLY A 69 1.86 12.72 3.36
N GLN A 70 3.05 12.11 3.52
CA GLN A 70 3.40 10.86 2.85
C GLN A 70 3.02 9.65 3.69
N CYS A 71 2.73 8.54 3.02
CA CYS A 71 2.23 7.31 3.61
C CYS A 71 3.22 6.16 3.40
N PHE A 72 3.71 5.57 4.50
CA PHE A 72 4.59 4.40 4.51
C PHE A 72 3.83 3.15 4.95
N PRO A 73 3.45 2.26 4.02
CA PRO A 73 2.64 1.09 4.34
C PRO A 73 3.46 -0.06 4.94
N ARG A 74 2.81 -0.92 5.74
CA ARG A 74 3.39 -2.17 6.25
C ARG A 74 3.38 -3.26 5.18
N TYR A 75 2.30 -3.37 4.42
CA TYR A 75 2.12 -4.37 3.37
C TYR A 75 1.79 -3.73 2.03
N LEU A 76 2.15 -4.43 0.96
CA LEU A 76 1.73 -4.15 -0.40
C LEU A 76 0.94 -5.33 -0.95
N TYR A 77 -0.04 -5.02 -1.76
CA TYR A 77 -0.98 -5.97 -2.35
C TYR A 77 -0.91 -5.90 -3.87
N LYS A 78 -0.90 -7.07 -4.51
CA LYS A 78 -0.93 -7.21 -5.97
C LYS A 78 -2.01 -8.19 -6.37
N ASN A 79 -2.78 -7.85 -7.41
CA ASN A 79 -3.68 -8.81 -8.01
C ASN A 79 -2.86 -9.76 -8.90
N VAL A 80 -3.11 -11.07 -8.77
CA VAL A 80 -2.40 -12.09 -9.56
C VAL A 80 -2.80 -11.99 -11.04
N GLU A 81 -4.01 -11.55 -11.33
CA GLU A 81 -4.52 -11.41 -12.70
C GLU A 81 -3.77 -10.33 -13.50
N SER A 82 -3.35 -9.23 -12.87
CA SER A 82 -2.59 -8.16 -13.54
C SER A 82 -1.10 -8.47 -13.73
N SER A 83 -0.60 -9.57 -13.15
CA SER A 83 0.79 -9.99 -13.36
C SER A 83 1.02 -10.77 -14.65
N ILE A 84 -0.06 -11.14 -15.35
CA ILE A 84 -0.03 -11.94 -16.58
C ILE A 84 0.14 -11.04 -17.81
N THR A 85 -0.17 -9.74 -17.72
CA THR A 85 -0.26 -8.84 -18.88
C THR A 85 1.00 -8.02 -19.20
N ASP A 86 2.02 -7.98 -18.33
CA ASP A 86 3.12 -7.01 -18.53
C ASP A 86 4.34 -7.52 -19.31
N HIS A 87 4.54 -8.83 -19.58
CA HIS A 87 5.68 -9.25 -20.42
C HIS A 87 5.59 -10.58 -21.20
N ASP A 88 4.58 -11.44 -21.05
CA ASP A 88 4.64 -12.83 -21.56
C ASP A 88 3.34 -13.34 -22.22
N GLU A 89 2.70 -12.54 -23.07
CA GLU A 89 1.52 -13.03 -23.82
C GLU A 89 1.82 -14.21 -24.76
N LYS A 90 3.09 -14.49 -25.09
CA LYS A 90 3.48 -15.57 -26.00
C LYS A 90 3.79 -16.93 -25.35
N GLN A 91 3.88 -17.04 -24.02
CA GLN A 91 4.24 -18.31 -23.36
C GLN A 91 3.25 -18.82 -22.29
N SER A 92 2.20 -18.05 -22.00
CA SER A 92 1.20 -18.40 -20.97
C SER A 92 0.47 -19.73 -21.21
N HIS A 93 0.41 -20.20 -22.46
CA HIS A 93 -0.24 -21.46 -22.81
C HIS A 93 0.49 -22.72 -22.32
N LEU A 94 1.80 -22.66 -22.08
CA LEU A 94 2.62 -23.84 -21.77
C LEU A 94 2.44 -24.33 -20.32
N PHE A 95 1.94 -23.49 -19.42
CA PHE A 95 1.79 -23.79 -17.98
C PHE A 95 0.34 -23.71 -17.47
N THR A 96 -0.64 -23.83 -18.37
CA THR A 96 -2.08 -23.70 -18.09
C THR A 96 -2.61 -24.64 -17.00
N ASN A 97 -1.96 -25.79 -16.77
CA ASN A 97 -2.37 -26.74 -15.73
C ASN A 97 -1.93 -26.33 -14.32
N SER A 98 -0.79 -25.65 -14.15
CA SER A 98 -0.34 -25.16 -12.82
C SER A 98 -1.07 -23.89 -12.37
N ILE A 99 -1.54 -23.10 -13.34
CA ILE A 99 -2.27 -21.84 -13.09
C ILE A 99 -3.69 -22.14 -12.57
N LYS A 100 -4.33 -23.23 -13.02
CA LYS A 100 -5.67 -23.64 -12.58
C LYS A 100 -5.72 -24.04 -11.10
N GLU A 101 -4.65 -24.59 -10.53
CA GLU A 101 -4.58 -24.95 -9.11
C GLU A 101 -4.28 -23.74 -8.20
N ARG A 102 -3.68 -22.66 -8.73
CA ARG A 102 -3.45 -21.40 -8.00
C ARG A 102 -4.61 -20.39 -8.13
N LYS A 103 -5.72 -20.77 -8.76
CA LYS A 103 -6.95 -19.95 -8.84
C LYS A 103 -7.79 -20.00 -7.57
N THR A 104 -7.17 -20.04 -6.39
CA THR A 104 -7.80 -19.43 -5.21
C THR A 104 -7.65 -17.93 -5.37
N SER A 105 -8.78 -17.23 -5.54
CA SER A 105 -9.04 -15.80 -5.77
C SER A 105 -8.25 -14.76 -4.92
N GLY A 106 -6.95 -14.94 -4.73
CA GLY A 106 -6.22 -14.34 -3.62
C GLY A 106 -5.34 -13.19 -4.06
N LEU A 107 -5.76 -11.98 -3.74
CA LEU A 107 -4.89 -10.82 -3.63
C LEU A 107 -3.58 -11.20 -2.90
N GLN A 108 -2.43 -11.08 -3.57
CA GLN A 108 -1.14 -11.44 -2.98
C GLN A 108 -0.62 -10.31 -2.10
N ARG A 109 -0.39 -10.62 -0.82
CA ARG A 109 0.21 -9.71 0.16
C ARG A 109 1.71 -9.95 0.26
N ARG A 110 2.51 -8.89 0.24
CA ARG A 110 3.95 -8.92 0.54
C ARG A 110 4.35 -7.83 1.54
N ASP A 111 5.50 -8.02 2.17
CA ASP A 111 6.12 -7.01 3.01
C ASP A 111 6.52 -5.76 2.19
N ALA A 112 6.31 -4.58 2.75
CA ALA A 112 6.79 -3.32 2.18
C ALA A 112 8.27 -3.07 2.53
N ILE A 113 8.77 -3.67 3.61
CA ILE A 113 10.17 -3.63 3.99
C ILE A 113 10.92 -4.68 3.18
N THR A 114 11.88 -4.24 2.38
CA THR A 114 12.72 -5.14 1.58
C THR A 114 13.86 -5.70 2.43
N ASP A 115 14.28 -6.93 2.14
CA ASP A 115 15.40 -7.57 2.86
C ASP A 115 16.69 -6.75 2.76
N LYS A 116 16.95 -6.14 1.60
CA LYS A 116 18.07 -5.23 1.38
C LYS A 116 17.99 -4.00 2.29
N GLY A 117 16.81 -3.38 2.38
CA GLY A 117 16.58 -2.24 3.27
C GLY A 117 16.75 -2.62 4.74
N LEU A 118 16.18 -3.75 5.14
CA LEU A 118 16.31 -4.26 6.51
C LEU A 118 17.77 -4.55 6.88
N ALA A 119 18.52 -5.21 5.99
CA ALA A 119 19.94 -5.49 6.19
C ALA A 119 20.77 -4.21 6.33
N HIS A 120 20.50 -3.20 5.49
CA HIS A 120 21.17 -1.90 5.55
C HIS A 120 21.00 -1.24 6.92
N PHE A 121 19.78 -1.17 7.45
CA PHE A 121 19.54 -0.55 8.77
C PHE A 121 20.08 -1.39 9.93
N LYS A 122 20.04 -2.72 9.85
CA LYS A 122 20.66 -3.60 10.88
C LYS A 122 22.17 -3.35 10.98
N LEU A 123 22.85 -3.27 9.84
CA LEU A 123 24.28 -2.97 9.81
C LEU A 123 24.57 -1.57 10.38
N LEU A 124 23.76 -0.57 10.00
CA LEU A 124 23.94 0.80 10.49
C LEU A 124 23.74 0.93 12.01
N ILE A 125 22.80 0.20 12.59
CA ILE A 125 22.54 0.20 14.05
C ILE A 125 23.67 -0.48 14.81
N LEU A 126 24.23 -1.58 14.29
CA LEU A 126 25.34 -2.30 14.92
C LEU A 126 26.68 -1.54 14.88
N VAL A 127 26.80 -0.54 14.01
CA VAL A 127 28.03 0.24 13.80
C VAL A 127 28.01 1.59 14.52
N ARG A 128 26.88 1.98 15.14
CA ARG A 128 26.83 3.18 16.00
C ARG A 128 27.08 2.80 17.47
N PRO A 129 28.05 3.42 18.16
CA PRO A 129 28.30 3.21 19.58
C PRO A 129 27.16 3.71 20.47
#